data_AF-A0A9E5I3R4-F1
#
_entry.id   AF-A0A9E5I3R4-F1
#
_cell.length_a   1.000
_cell.length_b   1.000
_cell.length_c   1.000
_cell.angle_alpha   90.00
_cell.angle_beta   90.00
_cell.angle_gamma   90.00
#
_symmetry.space_group_name_H-M   'P 1'
#
loop_
_entity.id
_entity.type
_entity.pdbx_description
1 polymer ?
#
loop_
_entity_poly.entity_id
_entity_poly.type
_entity_poly.pdbx_seq_one_letter_code
_entity_poly.pdbx_strand_id
1 'polypeptide(L)'
;KLYVIGTPCSDNTSTENFHEFLQLIDESPEDITYLEFRADYHVELRYQDGRNKTIPFLMLPLSKLRPDFFPLTCRTCVDYTNALSDITVGYMGGSGEQWLIVRNERGEELLNLLGNQIKLTEPKSAGSRTGPVKGFMKNVELAAGGLPLRQMPNWLRPIVGWLMPKIGPRGLEFARARVEMKAIETVLHLRRELPKKMKNMVPNHVWQLVKPYGLEVMSNETKDETTIKTKEK
;
A
#
# COMPACT_ATOMS: atom_id res chain seq x y z
N LYS A 1 -0.61 -26.65 -18.40
CA LYS A 1 -1.33 -25.69 -17.53
C LYS A 1 -0.37 -24.57 -17.15
N LEU A 2 -0.84 -23.32 -17.05
CA LEU A 2 -0.08 -22.21 -16.46
C LEU A 2 -0.69 -21.90 -15.09
N TYR A 3 0.16 -21.88 -14.06
CA TYR A 3 -0.18 -21.49 -12.70
C TYR A 3 0.48 -20.15 -12.39
N VAL A 4 -0.27 -19.22 -11.79
CA VAL A 4 0.23 -17.88 -11.46
C VAL A 4 0.10 -17.64 -9.95
N ILE A 5 1.24 -17.60 -9.26
CA ILE A 5 1.33 -17.22 -7.85
C ILE A 5 1.71 -15.75 -7.78
N GLY A 6 0.80 -14.92 -7.29
CA GLY A 6 1.01 -13.49 -7.12
C GLY A 6 1.53 -13.15 -5.73
N THR A 7 2.29 -12.07 -5.65
CA THR A 7 2.56 -11.34 -4.41
C THR A 7 2.01 -9.92 -4.55
N PRO A 8 1.49 -9.32 -3.45
CA PRO A 8 1.05 -7.94 -3.50
C PRO A 8 2.26 -7.01 -3.63
N CYS A 9 2.09 -5.90 -4.36
CA CYS A 9 3.15 -4.93 -4.59
C CYS A 9 2.58 -3.50 -4.65
N SER A 10 3.26 -2.52 -4.06
CA SER A 10 2.83 -1.12 -4.08
C SER A 10 3.96 -0.15 -4.37
N ASP A 11 5.01 -0.19 -3.54
CA ASP A 11 6.00 0.88 -3.44
C ASP A 11 7.40 0.37 -3.80
N ASN A 12 7.55 -0.12 -5.04
CA ASN A 12 8.85 -0.59 -5.55
C ASN A 12 9.73 0.59 -6.00
N THR A 13 11.03 0.38 -6.08
CA THR A 13 12.02 1.40 -6.48
C THR A 13 13.21 0.76 -7.22
N SER A 14 14.16 1.57 -7.68
CA SER A 14 15.41 1.06 -8.24
C SER A 14 16.35 0.57 -7.14
N THR A 15 17.31 -0.28 -7.51
CA THR A 15 18.31 -0.80 -6.59
C THR A 15 19.10 0.32 -5.91
N GLU A 16 19.50 1.34 -6.67
CA GLU A 16 20.28 2.48 -6.18
C GLU A 16 19.50 3.27 -5.12
N ASN A 17 18.25 3.63 -5.43
CA ASN A 17 17.37 4.30 -4.49
C ASN A 17 17.14 3.45 -3.24
N PHE A 18 16.93 2.14 -3.40
CA PHE A 18 16.75 1.24 -2.25
C PHE A 18 17.97 1.25 -1.32
N HIS A 19 19.19 1.20 -1.86
CA HIS A 19 20.41 1.30 -1.05
C HIS A 19 20.57 2.68 -0.39
N GLU A 20 20.20 3.78 -1.05
CA GLU A 20 20.13 5.10 -0.42
C GLU A 20 19.15 5.10 0.78
N PHE A 21 18.00 4.43 0.65
CA PHE A 21 17.05 4.31 1.76
C PHE A 21 17.62 3.49 2.93
N LEU A 22 18.31 2.39 2.66
CA LEU A 22 18.95 1.59 3.72
C LEU A 22 19.97 2.43 4.51
N GLN A 23 20.78 3.24 3.82
CA GLN A 23 21.75 4.16 4.45
C GLN A 23 21.08 5.23 5.32
N LEU A 24 19.82 5.58 5.06
CA LEU A 24 19.08 6.55 5.88
C LEU A 24 18.52 5.97 7.17
N ILE A 25 18.38 4.64 7.27
CA ILE A 25 17.70 3.96 8.39
C ILE A 25 18.62 3.08 9.23
N ASP A 26 19.84 2.83 8.77
CA ASP A 26 20.83 2.00 9.46
C ASP A 26 22.27 2.47 9.25
N GLU A 27 23.13 2.19 10.24
CA GLU A 27 24.55 2.54 10.23
C GLU A 27 25.41 1.50 9.49
N SER A 28 24.93 0.26 9.37
CA SER A 28 25.58 -0.86 8.66
C SER A 28 24.61 -1.49 7.66
N PRO A 29 24.16 -0.73 6.65
CA PRO A 29 23.13 -1.18 5.71
C PRO A 29 23.53 -2.40 4.87
N GLU A 30 24.83 -2.63 4.66
CA GLU A 30 25.41 -3.78 3.96
C GLU A 30 25.15 -5.12 4.67
N ASP A 31 24.92 -5.11 5.97
CA ASP A 31 24.66 -6.32 6.76
C ASP A 31 23.18 -6.75 6.69
N ILE A 32 22.29 -5.91 6.13
CA ILE A 32 20.84 -6.16 6.08
C ILE A 32 20.54 -7.22 5.02
N THR A 33 19.95 -8.34 5.44
CA THR A 33 19.56 -9.46 4.56
C THR A 33 18.05 -9.53 4.30
N TYR A 34 17.25 -8.82 5.10
CA TYR A 34 15.79 -8.78 4.96
C TYR A 34 15.24 -7.44 5.44
N LEU A 35 14.26 -6.93 4.70
CA LEU A 35 13.48 -5.75 5.06
C LEU A 35 12.00 -6.00 4.77
N GLU A 36 11.13 -5.69 5.73
CA GLU A 36 9.68 -5.80 5.52
C GLU A 36 8.89 -4.71 6.23
N PHE A 37 7.93 -4.12 5.53
CA PHE A 37 6.97 -3.19 6.11
C PHE A 37 5.80 -3.97 6.70
N ARG A 38 5.78 -4.19 8.01
CA ARG A 38 4.81 -5.09 8.66
C ARG A 38 3.45 -4.43 8.92
N ALA A 39 2.43 -5.28 9.12
CA ALA A 39 1.06 -4.87 9.41
C ALA A 39 0.86 -4.22 10.81
N ASP A 40 1.89 -4.24 11.66
CA ASP A 40 1.91 -3.62 13.00
C ASP A 40 2.60 -2.24 13.01
N TYR A 41 2.70 -1.59 11.85
CA TYR A 41 3.27 -0.25 11.67
C TYR A 41 4.78 -0.15 11.95
N HIS A 42 5.51 -1.25 11.81
CA HIS A 42 6.96 -1.30 11.96
C HIS A 42 7.63 -1.85 10.69
N VAL A 43 8.82 -1.35 10.38
CA VAL A 43 9.74 -1.98 9.44
C VAL A 43 10.61 -2.95 10.23
N GLU A 44 10.63 -4.21 9.82
CA GLU A 44 11.57 -5.22 10.33
C GLU A 44 12.81 -5.25 9.45
N LEU A 45 13.98 -5.23 10.09
CA LEU A 45 15.27 -5.48 9.47
C LEU A 45 15.88 -6.73 10.11
N ARG A 46 16.44 -7.62 9.29
CA ARG A 46 17.26 -8.75 9.76
C ARG A 46 18.66 -8.64 9.17
N TYR A 47 19.65 -9.03 9.95
CA TYR A 47 21.05 -8.87 9.61
C TYR A 47 21.70 -10.24 9.38
N GLN A 48 22.83 -10.24 8.68
CA GLN A 48 23.59 -11.46 8.37
C GLN A 48 24.05 -12.20 9.65
N ASP A 49 24.30 -11.47 10.74
CA ASP A 49 24.71 -12.02 12.03
C ASP A 49 23.53 -12.52 12.90
N GLY A 50 22.31 -12.48 12.37
CA GLY A 50 21.10 -12.94 13.06
C GLY A 50 20.45 -11.90 13.98
N ARG A 51 21.00 -10.69 14.11
CA ARG A 51 20.29 -9.59 14.78
C ARG A 51 18.99 -9.26 14.05
N ASN A 52 18.02 -8.72 14.80
CA ASN A 52 16.79 -8.16 14.28
C ASN A 52 16.57 -6.76 14.86
N LYS A 53 16.10 -5.82 14.03
CA LYS A 53 15.74 -4.45 14.44
C LYS A 53 14.33 -4.15 13.93
N THR A 54 13.56 -3.39 14.71
CA THR A 54 12.26 -2.86 14.27
C THR A 54 12.24 -1.35 14.35
N ILE A 55 11.70 -0.70 13.33
CA ILE A 55 11.62 0.75 13.21
C ILE A 55 10.15 1.15 13.03
N PRO A 56 9.56 1.94 13.95
CA PRO A 56 8.20 2.44 13.75
C PRO A 56 8.10 3.28 12.47
N PHE A 57 7.01 3.14 11.69
CA PHE A 57 6.81 3.87 10.43
C PHE A 57 6.95 5.39 10.58
N LEU A 58 6.50 5.94 11.73
CA LEU A 58 6.57 7.37 12.02
C LEU A 58 8.00 7.89 12.25
N MET A 59 8.96 6.99 12.45
CA MET A 59 10.38 7.32 12.59
C MET A 59 11.14 7.19 11.27
N LEU A 60 10.51 6.67 10.22
CA LEU A 60 11.15 6.56 8.91
C LEU A 60 11.43 7.96 8.32
N PRO A 61 12.60 8.18 7.72
CA PRO A 61 13.00 9.46 7.15
C PRO A 61 12.38 9.68 5.75
N LEU A 62 11.08 9.39 5.57
CA LEU A 62 10.41 9.44 4.26
C LEU A 62 10.48 10.83 3.61
N SER A 63 10.53 11.91 4.40
CA SER A 63 10.68 13.27 3.89
C SER A 63 12.06 13.59 3.33
N LYS A 64 13.06 12.75 3.62
CA LYS A 64 14.42 12.88 3.08
C LYS A 64 14.59 12.11 1.76
N LEU A 65 13.60 11.29 1.39
CA LEU A 65 13.63 10.57 0.13
C LEU A 65 13.53 11.53 -1.05
N ARG A 66 14.19 11.16 -2.15
CA ARG A 66 14.14 11.93 -3.37
C ARG A 66 12.70 11.98 -3.93
N PRO A 67 12.31 13.07 -4.62
CA PRO A 67 10.98 13.17 -5.22
C PRO A 67 10.66 12.08 -6.25
N ASP A 68 11.68 11.44 -6.83
CA ASP A 68 11.61 10.34 -7.80
C ASP A 68 11.84 8.95 -7.18
N PHE A 69 11.96 8.86 -5.85
CA PHE A 69 12.27 7.60 -5.15
C PHE A 69 11.33 6.46 -5.57
N PHE A 70 10.02 6.65 -5.44
CA PHE A 70 9.05 5.76 -6.06
C PHE A 70 8.81 6.22 -7.51
N PRO A 71 8.98 5.37 -8.53
CA PRO A 71 8.72 5.76 -9.91
C PRO A 71 7.21 5.98 -10.10
N LEU A 72 6.85 6.82 -11.09
CA LEU A 72 5.46 7.11 -11.40
C LEU A 72 4.66 5.83 -11.67
N THR A 73 5.27 4.83 -12.31
CA THR A 73 4.65 3.52 -12.56
C THR A 73 4.17 2.82 -11.28
N CYS A 74 4.90 2.90 -10.18
CA CYS A 74 4.50 2.33 -8.88
C CYS A 74 3.49 3.22 -8.14
N ARG A 75 3.61 4.55 -8.25
CA ARG A 75 2.62 5.50 -7.68
C ARG A 75 1.25 5.41 -8.35
N THR A 76 1.22 4.95 -9.60
CA THR A 76 0.00 4.85 -10.40
C THR A 76 -0.38 3.42 -10.74
N CYS A 77 0.19 2.44 -10.02
CA CYS A 77 -0.18 1.05 -10.18
C CYS A 77 -1.57 0.82 -9.56
N VAL A 78 -2.46 0.18 -10.32
CA VAL A 78 -3.83 -0.10 -9.91
C VAL A 78 -4.04 -1.54 -9.45
N ASP A 79 -2.95 -2.32 -9.34
CA ASP A 79 -3.02 -3.74 -9.02
C ASP A 79 -2.17 -4.13 -7.81
N TYR A 80 -2.49 -3.57 -6.64
CA TYR A 80 -1.79 -3.92 -5.40
C TYR A 80 -2.02 -5.39 -5.04
N THR A 81 -3.21 -5.93 -5.25
CA THR A 81 -3.53 -7.28 -4.79
C THR A 81 -3.13 -8.39 -5.76
N ASN A 82 -2.51 -8.06 -6.91
CA ASN A 82 -2.21 -9.02 -7.97
C ASN A 82 -3.49 -9.75 -8.44
N ALA A 83 -4.44 -8.98 -8.97
CA ALA A 83 -5.81 -9.39 -9.26
C ALA A 83 -5.92 -10.51 -10.29
N LEU A 84 -4.88 -10.69 -11.12
CA LEU A 84 -4.84 -11.69 -12.19
C LEU A 84 -4.13 -12.99 -11.79
N SER A 85 -3.59 -13.11 -10.58
CA SER A 85 -3.00 -14.36 -10.09
C SER A 85 -4.05 -15.42 -9.77
N ASP A 86 -3.70 -16.70 -9.82
CA ASP A 86 -4.59 -17.77 -9.35
C ASP A 86 -4.70 -17.78 -7.82
N ILE A 87 -3.56 -17.55 -7.16
CA ILE A 87 -3.44 -17.35 -5.71
C ILE A 87 -2.49 -16.19 -5.43
N THR A 88 -2.83 -15.31 -4.49
CA THR A 88 -1.95 -14.25 -4.00
C THR A 88 -1.48 -14.59 -2.58
N VAL A 89 -0.17 -14.49 -2.32
CA VAL A 89 0.44 -14.65 -0.98
C VAL A 89 1.04 -13.32 -0.54
N GLY A 90 0.66 -12.81 0.62
CA GLY A 90 1.25 -11.59 1.18
C GLY A 90 1.17 -11.56 2.70
N TYR A 91 1.28 -10.38 3.32
CA TYR A 91 1.21 -10.23 4.79
C TYR A 91 0.21 -9.16 5.29
N MET A 92 -0.20 -8.21 4.46
CA MET A 92 -0.95 -7.02 4.93
C MET A 92 -2.29 -7.31 5.58
N GLY A 93 -2.96 -8.39 5.17
CA GLY A 93 -4.23 -8.82 5.78
C GLY A 93 -4.07 -9.62 7.07
N GLY A 94 -2.83 -10.04 7.39
CA GLY A 94 -2.50 -10.85 8.56
C GLY A 94 -2.26 -10.01 9.82
N SER A 95 -2.03 -10.69 10.94
CA SER A 95 -1.65 -10.07 12.23
C SER A 95 -0.22 -10.45 12.66
N GLY A 96 0.62 -10.82 11.68
CA GLY A 96 1.94 -11.41 11.85
C GLY A 96 2.15 -12.62 10.94
N GLU A 97 1.05 -13.27 10.56
CA GLU A 97 1.00 -14.36 9.59
C GLU A 97 0.90 -13.84 8.14
N GLN A 98 1.20 -14.71 7.18
CA GLN A 98 0.83 -14.47 5.79
C GLN A 98 -0.70 -14.56 5.60
N TRP A 99 -1.22 -13.85 4.61
CA TRP A 99 -2.60 -13.99 4.13
C TRP A 99 -2.59 -14.51 2.70
N LEU A 100 -3.67 -15.19 2.34
CA LEU A 100 -3.88 -15.78 1.02
C LEU A 100 -5.14 -15.20 0.40
N ILE A 101 -5.10 -14.88 -0.90
CA ILE A 101 -6.30 -14.73 -1.73
C ILE A 101 -6.30 -15.86 -2.74
N VAL A 102 -7.22 -16.81 -2.59
CA VAL A 102 -7.49 -17.84 -3.60
C VAL A 102 -8.57 -17.28 -4.55
N ARG A 103 -8.28 -17.18 -5.85
CA ARG A 103 -9.18 -16.50 -6.81
C ARG A 103 -9.97 -17.47 -7.70
N ASN A 104 -9.44 -18.66 -7.93
CA ASN A 104 -10.04 -19.66 -8.82
C ASN A 104 -9.59 -21.08 -8.46
N GLU A 105 -10.14 -22.07 -9.17
CA GLU A 105 -9.86 -23.50 -8.97
C GLU A 105 -8.37 -23.85 -9.08
N ARG A 106 -7.59 -23.16 -9.94
CA ARG A 106 -6.14 -23.39 -10.03
C ARG A 106 -5.42 -22.92 -8.77
N GLY A 107 -5.87 -21.81 -8.18
CA GLY A 107 -5.34 -21.30 -6.92
C GLY A 107 -5.64 -22.23 -5.75
N GLU A 108 -6.84 -22.84 -5.76
CA GLU A 108 -7.23 -23.84 -4.77
C GLU A 108 -6.44 -25.14 -4.94
N GLU A 109 -6.23 -25.60 -6.19
CA GLU A 109 -5.34 -26.72 -6.51
C GLU A 109 -3.93 -26.50 -5.93
N LEU A 110 -3.36 -25.30 -6.11
CA LEU A 110 -2.05 -24.94 -5.55
C LEU A 110 -2.03 -24.97 -4.01
N LEU A 111 -3.05 -24.43 -3.35
CA LEU A 111 -3.14 -24.42 -1.90
C LEU A 111 -3.24 -25.84 -1.33
N ASN A 112 -4.01 -26.70 -2.00
CA ASN A 112 -4.22 -28.10 -1.58
C ASN A 112 -2.93 -28.94 -1.62
N LEU A 113 -1.95 -28.58 -2.47
CA LEU A 113 -0.65 -29.26 -2.52
C LEU A 113 0.12 -29.15 -1.19
N LEU A 114 -0.11 -28.11 -0.40
CA LEU A 114 0.56 -27.92 0.89
C LEU A 114 0.05 -28.90 1.95
N GLY A 115 -1.19 -29.39 1.82
CA GLY A 115 -1.80 -30.33 2.75
C GLY A 115 -1.71 -29.87 4.21
N ASN A 116 -1.08 -30.68 5.05
CA ASN A 116 -0.91 -30.42 6.49
C ASN A 116 0.31 -29.55 6.83
N GLN A 117 1.06 -29.04 5.85
CA GLN A 117 2.22 -28.16 6.08
C GLN A 117 1.82 -26.71 6.38
N ILE A 118 0.54 -26.36 6.18
CA ILE A 118 0.00 -25.03 6.45
C ILE A 118 -1.17 -25.11 7.43
N LYS A 119 -1.27 -24.12 8.32
CA LYS A 119 -2.44 -23.91 9.17
C LYS A 119 -3.18 -22.66 8.70
N LEU A 120 -4.43 -22.84 8.28
CA LEU A 120 -5.29 -21.75 7.85
C LEU A 120 -6.16 -21.27 9.01
N THR A 121 -6.35 -19.96 9.09
CA THR A 121 -7.31 -19.32 10.00
C THR A 121 -7.99 -18.17 9.26
N GLU A 122 -9.22 -17.84 9.67
CA GLU A 122 -9.94 -16.73 9.07
C GLU A 122 -9.25 -15.39 9.37
N PRO A 123 -9.11 -14.48 8.38
CA PRO A 123 -8.54 -13.17 8.62
C PRO A 123 -9.38 -12.33 9.59
N LYS A 124 -8.70 -11.60 10.49
CA LYS A 124 -9.34 -10.65 11.41
C LYS A 124 -9.53 -9.28 10.76
N SER A 125 -10.50 -8.50 11.22
CA SER A 125 -10.75 -7.13 10.75
C SER A 125 -11.18 -6.26 11.93
N ALA A 126 -10.48 -5.16 12.20
CA ALA A 126 -10.80 -4.24 13.30
C ALA A 126 -10.35 -2.81 13.04
N GLY A 127 -10.92 -1.85 13.77
CA GLY A 127 -10.62 -0.42 13.63
C GLY A 127 -11.38 0.23 12.46
N SER A 128 -11.01 1.45 12.10
CA SER A 128 -11.58 2.19 10.97
C SER A 128 -10.49 2.82 10.12
N ARG A 129 -10.52 2.57 8.81
CA ARG A 129 -9.56 3.14 7.86
C ARG A 129 -9.90 4.56 7.40
N THR A 130 -11.14 5.02 7.55
CA THR A 130 -11.62 6.27 6.92
C THR A 130 -10.80 7.49 7.32
N GLY A 131 -10.52 7.67 8.62
CA GLY A 131 -9.71 8.78 9.12
C GLY A 131 -8.26 8.75 8.60
N PRO A 132 -7.52 7.63 8.80
CA PRO A 132 -6.18 7.47 8.26
C PRO A 132 -6.07 7.68 6.75
N VAL A 133 -7.01 7.15 5.95
CA VAL A 133 -7.00 7.30 4.49
C VAL A 133 -7.27 8.75 4.07
N LYS A 134 -8.21 9.46 4.72
CA LYS A 134 -8.42 10.90 4.52
C LYS A 134 -7.17 11.73 4.85
N GLY A 135 -6.51 11.40 5.97
CA GLY A 135 -5.26 12.05 6.37
C GLY A 135 -4.15 11.84 5.34
N PHE A 136 -4.02 10.62 4.82
CA PHE A 136 -3.10 10.30 3.74
C PHE A 136 -3.39 11.12 2.47
N MET A 137 -4.66 11.14 2.02
CA MET A 137 -5.07 11.91 0.84
C MET A 137 -4.65 13.37 0.94
N LYS A 138 -4.95 14.02 2.07
CA LYS A 138 -4.57 15.42 2.31
C LYS A 138 -3.05 15.63 2.23
N ASN A 139 -2.27 14.69 2.76
CA ASN A 139 -0.81 14.78 2.67
C ASN A 139 -0.32 14.63 1.22
N VAL A 140 -0.91 13.73 0.44
CA VAL A 140 -0.59 13.58 -0.99
C VAL A 140 -0.96 14.84 -1.77
N GLU A 141 -2.14 15.44 -1.53
CA GLU A 141 -2.54 16.71 -2.16
C GLU A 141 -1.57 17.86 -1.84
N LEU A 142 -1.16 17.99 -0.57
CA LEU A 142 -0.21 19.03 -0.13
C LEU A 142 1.18 18.83 -0.74
N ALA A 143 1.70 17.59 -0.69
CA ALA A 143 2.97 17.25 -1.33
C ALA A 143 2.87 17.43 -2.86
N ALA A 144 1.70 17.16 -3.44
CA ALA A 144 1.45 17.34 -4.85
C ALA A 144 1.49 18.81 -5.28
N GLY A 145 0.98 19.70 -4.43
CA GLY A 145 1.00 21.15 -4.59
C GLY A 145 2.28 21.85 -4.13
N GLY A 146 3.33 21.12 -3.75
CA GLY A 146 4.62 21.68 -3.30
C GLY A 146 4.55 22.39 -1.95
N LEU A 147 3.48 22.20 -1.17
CA LEU A 147 3.34 22.78 0.15
C LEU A 147 4.18 21.99 1.16
N PRO A 148 4.86 22.65 2.11
CA PRO A 148 5.69 21.97 3.10
C PRO A 148 4.83 20.96 3.88
N LEU A 149 5.22 19.68 3.81
CA LEU A 149 4.65 18.62 4.61
C LEU A 149 4.86 18.99 6.08
N ARG A 150 3.78 19.41 6.75
CA ARG A 150 3.83 19.78 8.17
C ARG A 150 4.14 18.52 8.96
N GLN A 151 5.42 18.35 9.29
CA GLN A 151 5.87 17.17 10.01
C GLN A 151 5.24 17.14 11.39
N MET A 152 4.85 15.94 11.82
CA MET A 152 4.50 15.72 13.21
C MET A 152 5.72 16.06 14.09
N PRO A 153 5.57 16.92 15.13
CA PRO A 153 6.65 17.25 16.04
C PRO A 153 7.29 15.99 16.63
N ASN A 154 8.62 15.97 16.77
CA ASN A 154 9.36 14.78 17.20
C ASN A 154 8.89 14.23 18.56
N TRP A 155 8.49 15.10 19.48
CA TRP A 155 7.98 14.68 20.79
C TRP A 155 6.64 13.95 20.73
N LEU A 156 5.83 14.17 19.68
CA LEU A 156 4.52 13.55 19.50
C LEU A 156 4.61 12.18 18.81
N ARG A 157 5.68 11.93 18.06
CA ARG A 157 5.88 10.68 17.29
C ARG A 157 5.84 9.41 18.16
N PRO A 158 6.49 9.34 19.34
CA PRO A 158 6.44 8.15 20.18
C PRO A 158 5.02 7.84 20.70
N ILE A 159 4.26 8.87 21.06
CA ILE A 159 2.89 8.72 21.59
C ILE A 159 1.97 8.16 20.52
N VAL A 160 2.00 8.76 19.32
CA VAL A 160 1.18 8.31 18.19
C VAL A 160 1.64 6.93 17.72
N GLY A 161 2.95 6.65 17.72
CA GLY A 161 3.51 5.33 17.39
C GLY A 161 3.04 4.23 18.32
N TRP A 162 2.88 4.51 19.62
CA TRP A 162 2.32 3.56 20.58
C TRP A 162 0.79 3.39 20.45
N LEU A 163 0.07 4.45 20.12
CA LEU A 163 -1.39 4.45 20.03
C LEU A 163 -1.89 3.82 18.72
N MET A 164 -1.23 4.10 17.59
CA MET A 164 -1.66 3.74 16.25
C MET A 164 -1.90 2.22 16.06
N PRO A 165 -1.04 1.30 16.54
CA PRO A 165 -1.31 -0.14 16.45
C PRO A 165 -2.55 -0.61 17.20
N LYS A 166 -3.04 0.15 18.19
CA LYS A 166 -4.18 -0.24 19.04
C LYS A 166 -5.52 0.26 18.48
N ILE A 167 -5.54 1.50 17.99
CA ILE A 167 -6.77 2.17 17.51
C ILE A 167 -6.90 2.18 15.99
N GLY A 168 -5.78 1.99 15.27
CA GLY A 168 -5.73 2.01 13.82
C GLY A 168 -6.42 0.79 13.19
N PRO A 169 -6.62 0.82 11.86
CA PRO A 169 -7.12 -0.31 11.11
C PRO A 169 -6.18 -1.52 11.25
N ARG A 170 -6.75 -2.72 11.43
CA ARG A 170 -6.01 -3.97 11.65
C ARG A 170 -6.54 -5.11 10.78
N GLY A 171 -5.63 -6.01 10.40
CA GLY A 171 -5.93 -7.17 9.54
C GLY A 171 -6.50 -6.72 8.20
N LEU A 172 -7.64 -7.28 7.78
CA LEU A 172 -8.29 -6.91 6.52
C LEU A 172 -8.60 -5.41 6.41
N GLU A 173 -8.89 -4.74 7.53
CA GLU A 173 -9.17 -3.31 7.52
C GLU A 173 -7.92 -2.48 7.19
N PHE A 174 -6.75 -2.94 7.64
CA PHE A 174 -5.46 -2.35 7.26
C PHE A 174 -5.17 -2.58 5.77
N ALA A 175 -5.38 -3.81 5.28
CA ALA A 175 -5.22 -4.11 3.86
C ALA A 175 -6.13 -3.23 2.97
N ARG A 176 -7.40 -3.06 3.33
CA ARG A 176 -8.31 -2.14 2.63
C ARG A 176 -7.81 -0.70 2.66
N ALA A 177 -7.31 -0.23 3.81
CA ALA A 177 -6.73 1.10 3.93
C ALA A 177 -5.59 1.32 2.93
N ARG A 178 -4.68 0.34 2.82
CA ARG A 178 -3.54 0.39 1.89
C ARG A 178 -3.98 0.36 0.42
N VAL A 179 -4.97 -0.45 0.08
CA VAL A 179 -5.57 -0.47 -1.28
C VAL A 179 -6.20 0.89 -1.62
N GLU A 180 -6.99 1.47 -0.72
CA GLU A 180 -7.62 2.78 -0.94
C GLU A 180 -6.60 3.93 -1.02
N MET A 181 -5.55 3.91 -0.17
CA MET A 181 -4.45 4.87 -0.25
C MET A 181 -3.75 4.84 -1.62
N LYS A 182 -3.45 3.66 -2.16
CA LYS A 182 -2.82 3.51 -3.49
C LYS A 182 -3.74 3.92 -4.63
N ALA A 183 -5.05 3.68 -4.50
CA ALA A 183 -6.05 4.18 -5.45
C ALA A 183 -6.08 5.72 -5.47
N ILE A 184 -6.08 6.36 -4.30
CA ILE A 184 -6.00 7.83 -4.15
C ILE A 184 -4.70 8.36 -4.75
N GLU A 185 -3.57 7.76 -4.40
CA GLU A 185 -2.25 8.14 -4.93
C GLU A 185 -2.23 8.08 -6.45
N THR A 186 -2.77 7.01 -7.04
CA THR A 186 -2.87 6.84 -8.49
C THR A 186 -3.62 8.00 -9.15
N VAL A 187 -4.80 8.35 -8.64
CA VAL A 187 -5.63 9.42 -9.19
C VAL A 187 -4.91 10.77 -9.09
N LEU A 188 -4.37 11.11 -7.93
CA LEU A 188 -3.73 12.40 -7.70
C LEU A 188 -2.43 12.56 -8.51
N HIS A 189 -1.58 11.53 -8.56
CA HIS A 189 -0.35 11.57 -9.34
C HIS A 189 -0.61 11.60 -10.85
N LEU A 190 -1.53 10.78 -11.38
CA LEU A 190 -1.84 10.81 -12.81
C LEU A 190 -2.46 12.14 -13.23
N ARG A 191 -3.38 12.72 -12.44
CA ARG A 191 -3.96 14.05 -12.72
C ARG A 191 -2.89 15.11 -12.88
N ARG A 192 -1.87 15.09 -12.02
CA ARG A 192 -0.79 16.06 -12.03
C ARG A 192 0.22 15.81 -13.15
N GLU A 193 0.69 14.57 -13.27
CA GLU A 193 1.87 14.26 -14.08
C GLU A 193 1.51 13.86 -15.51
N LEU A 194 0.40 13.13 -15.70
CA LEU A 194 -0.02 12.58 -17.00
C LEU A 194 -1.56 12.62 -17.20
N PRO A 195 -2.23 13.78 -17.07
CA PRO A 195 -3.70 13.87 -17.07
C PRO A 195 -4.34 13.28 -18.34
N LYS A 196 -3.68 13.44 -19.49
CA LYS A 196 -4.15 12.89 -20.77
C LYS A 196 -4.22 11.36 -20.80
N LYS A 197 -3.53 10.66 -19.88
CA LYS A 197 -3.53 9.20 -19.79
C LYS A 197 -4.58 8.63 -18.84
N MET A 198 -5.21 9.45 -18.00
CA MET A 198 -6.22 9.04 -17.00
C MET A 198 -7.25 8.06 -17.58
N LYS A 199 -7.89 8.46 -18.69
CA LYS A 199 -8.92 7.67 -19.40
C LYS A 199 -8.48 6.29 -19.90
N ASN A 200 -7.17 6.05 -19.98
CA ASN A 200 -6.61 4.78 -20.43
C ASN A 200 -6.06 3.94 -19.27
N MET A 201 -5.68 4.58 -18.16
CA MET A 201 -4.89 3.95 -17.10
C MET A 201 -5.70 3.67 -15.83
N VAL A 202 -6.78 4.42 -15.59
CA VAL A 202 -7.58 4.28 -14.36
C VAL A 202 -8.83 3.45 -14.64
N PRO A 203 -8.89 2.18 -14.18
CA PRO A 203 -10.08 1.34 -14.35
C PRO A 203 -11.20 1.73 -13.38
N ASN A 204 -12.44 1.36 -13.72
CA ASN A 204 -13.64 1.75 -12.97
C ASN A 204 -13.61 1.38 -11.48
N HIS A 205 -12.98 0.26 -11.10
CA HIS A 205 -12.92 -0.15 -9.69
C HIS A 205 -12.10 0.84 -8.84
N VAL A 206 -11.09 1.51 -9.40
CA VAL A 206 -10.31 2.54 -8.68
C VAL A 206 -11.21 3.72 -8.32
N TRP A 207 -12.09 4.14 -9.23
CA TRP A 207 -13.06 5.20 -8.97
C TRP A 207 -14.04 4.84 -7.83
N GLN A 208 -14.45 3.57 -7.74
CA GLN A 208 -15.28 3.11 -6.62
C GLN A 208 -14.54 3.18 -5.28
N LEU A 209 -13.24 2.88 -5.25
CA LEU A 209 -12.42 2.93 -4.04
C LEU A 209 -12.22 4.36 -3.51
N VAL A 210 -12.09 5.34 -4.41
CA VAL A 210 -11.78 6.72 -4.03
C VAL A 210 -13.03 7.58 -3.79
N LYS A 211 -14.20 7.16 -4.28
CA LYS A 211 -15.48 7.88 -4.13
C LYS A 211 -15.82 8.27 -2.68
N PRO A 212 -15.64 7.41 -1.65
CA PRO A 212 -15.93 7.78 -0.25
C PRO A 212 -15.07 8.93 0.28
N TYR A 213 -13.98 9.26 -0.42
CA TYR A 213 -13.04 10.32 -0.07
C TYR A 213 -13.26 11.60 -0.88
N GLY A 214 -14.27 11.64 -1.76
CA GLY A 214 -14.64 12.82 -2.54
C GLY A 214 -13.84 13.01 -3.83
N LEU A 215 -13.05 12.01 -4.24
CA LEU A 215 -12.43 12.01 -5.57
C LEU A 215 -13.43 11.46 -6.58
N GLU A 216 -13.91 12.33 -7.46
CA GLU A 216 -14.84 12.00 -8.53
C GLU A 216 -14.17 12.07 -9.89
N VAL A 217 -14.65 11.27 -10.83
CA VAL A 217 -14.25 11.29 -12.24
C VAL A 217 -14.55 12.65 -12.86
N MET A 218 -13.58 13.27 -13.52
CA MET A 218 -13.82 14.45 -14.37
C MET A 218 -14.16 14.05 -15.80
N SER A 219 -14.84 14.93 -16.55
CA SER A 219 -15.33 14.64 -17.91
C SER A 219 -14.24 14.22 -18.91
N ASN A 220 -12.98 14.59 -18.69
CA ASN A 220 -11.84 14.22 -19.52
C ASN A 220 -11.08 12.97 -19.03
N GLU A 221 -11.55 12.29 -17.97
CA GLU A 221 -10.84 11.20 -17.29
C GLU A 221 -11.42 9.80 -17.56
N THR A 222 -12.52 9.70 -18.32
CA THR A 222 -13.06 8.42 -18.80
C THR A 222 -13.15 8.41 -20.33
N LYS A 223 -13.10 7.21 -20.91
CA LYS A 223 -13.45 7.01 -22.33
C LYS A 223 -14.95 7.01 -22.56
N ASP A 224 -15.69 6.63 -21.52
CA ASP A 224 -17.11 6.40 -21.59
C ASP A 224 -17.85 7.66 -21.14
N GLU A 225 -18.52 8.33 -22.09
CA GLU A 225 -19.58 9.33 -21.85
C GLU A 225 -20.90 8.69 -21.38
N THR A 226 -20.89 7.45 -20.86
CA THR A 226 -22.08 6.85 -20.24
C THR A 226 -22.29 7.39 -18.83
N THR A 227 -22.72 8.66 -18.78
CA THR A 227 -23.86 9.10 -18.00
C THR A 227 -23.90 8.54 -16.57
N ILE A 228 -23.08 9.07 -15.67
CA ILE A 228 -23.43 9.13 -14.25
C ILE A 228 -24.52 10.21 -14.12
N LYS A 229 -25.71 9.94 -14.66
CA LYS A 229 -26.92 10.60 -14.17
C LYS A 229 -27.26 9.88 -12.89
N THR A 230 -26.98 10.56 -11.79
CA THR A 230 -27.67 10.40 -10.51
C THR A 230 -29.15 10.11 -10.78
N LYS A 231 -29.55 8.84 -10.66
CA LYS A 231 -30.95 8.52 -10.39
C LYS A 231 -31.13 8.72 -8.90
N GLU A 232 -31.40 9.97 -8.51
CA GLU A 232 -32.29 10.21 -7.40
C GLU A 232 -33.69 9.76 -7.83
N LYS A 233 -34.19 8.72 -7.16
CA LYS A 233 -35.61 8.50 -6.83
C LYS A 233 -35.69 7.48 -5.71
#